data_AF-A0A7W8RYX7-F1
#
_entry.id   AF-A0A7W8RYX7-F1
#
_cell.length_a   1.000
_cell.length_b   1.000
_cell.length_c   1.000
_cell.angle_alpha   90.00
_cell.angle_beta   90.00
_cell.angle_gamma   90.00
#
_symmetry.space_group_name_H-M   'P 1'
#
loop_
_entity.id
_entity.type
_entity.pdbx_description
1 polymer ?
#
loop_
_entity_poly.entity_id
_entity_poly.type
_entity_poly.pdbx_seq_one_letter_code
_entity_poly.pdbx_strand_id
1 'polypeptide(L)'
;MKIVTVRAGTHIEGVHWIAEYVEDVHEIRVFREGQEVDVHNAPSTLFGDEENAGSKNTADHRAMEAAVLAYLKRFVTEHDAEE
;
A
#
# COMPACT_ATOMS: atom_id res chain seq x y z
N MET A 1 18.74 8.24 -8.62
CA MET A 1 17.58 8.85 -7.90
C MET A 1 17.15 7.90 -6.80
N LYS A 2 16.73 8.41 -5.64
CA LYS A 2 16.14 7.57 -4.59
C LYS A 2 14.70 7.31 -4.99
N ILE A 3 14.33 6.05 -5.23
CA ILE A 3 12.94 5.66 -5.49
C ILE A 3 12.16 5.97 -4.20
N VAL A 4 11.07 6.74 -4.33
CA VAL A 4 10.18 7.04 -3.21
C VAL A 4 9.24 5.84 -3.07
N THR A 5 9.31 5.17 -1.93
CA THR A 5 8.40 4.08 -1.58
C THR A 5 7.70 4.38 -0.26
N VAL A 6 6.44 3.93 -0.17
CA VAL A 6 5.64 3.98 1.05
C VAL A 6 5.31 2.55 1.43
N ARG A 7 5.69 2.15 2.64
CA ARG A 7 5.52 0.77 3.11
C ARG A 7 4.66 0.76 4.36
N ALA A 8 3.56 0.02 4.33
CA ALA A 8 2.70 -0.18 5.48
C ALA A 8 2.45 -1.68 5.70
N GLY A 9 2.37 -2.10 6.97
CA GLY A 9 2.16 -3.49 7.32
C GLY A 9 1.27 -3.68 8.54
N THR A 10 0.68 -4.86 8.65
CA THR A 10 -0.19 -5.25 9.75
C THR A 10 -0.22 -6.77 9.92
N HIS A 11 -0.58 -7.23 11.10
CA HIS A 11 -0.80 -8.66 11.35
C HIS A 11 -2.30 -8.95 11.21
N ILE A 12 -2.64 -9.85 10.30
CA ILE A 12 -4.02 -10.31 10.08
C ILE A 12 -4.00 -11.82 10.31
N GLU A 13 -4.81 -12.29 11.25
CA GLU A 13 -4.90 -13.72 11.62
C GLU A 13 -3.56 -14.39 11.93
N GLY A 14 -2.65 -13.64 12.55
CA GLY A 14 -1.31 -14.13 12.91
C GLY A 14 -0.30 -14.13 11.76
N VAL A 15 -0.70 -13.74 10.55
CA VAL A 15 0.17 -13.60 9.38
C VAL A 15 0.62 -12.15 9.24
N HIS A 16 1.92 -11.92 9.05
CA HIS A 16 2.45 -10.60 8.80
C HIS A 16 2.29 -10.22 7.33
N TRP A 17 1.45 -9.22 7.07
CA TRP A 17 1.19 -8.68 5.76
C TRP A 17 1.79 -7.29 5.60
N ILE A 18 2.30 -7.00 4.41
CA ILE A 18 2.91 -5.72 4.07
C ILE A 18 2.51 -5.34 2.65
N ALA A 19 2.16 -4.07 2.43
CA ALA A 19 2.09 -3.47 1.11
C ALA A 19 3.20 -2.42 0.97
N GLU A 20 3.86 -2.41 -0.17
CA GLU A 20 4.83 -1.39 -0.59
C GLU A 20 4.33 -0.71 -1.85
N TYR A 21 4.03 0.58 -1.77
CA TYR A 21 3.73 1.43 -2.91
C TYR A 21 5.01 2.04 -3.46
N VAL A 22 5.19 1.96 -4.78
CA VAL A 22 6.34 2.51 -5.52
C VAL A 22 5.85 3.68 -6.38
N GLU A 23 6.21 4.90 -5.99
CA GLU A 23 5.68 6.13 -6.60
C GLU A 23 6.10 6.29 -8.08
N ASP A 24 7.32 5.88 -8.42
CA ASP A 24 7.91 6.05 -9.75
C ASP A 24 7.12 5.32 -10.86
N VAL A 25 6.59 4.15 -10.53
CA VAL A 25 5.87 3.25 -11.46
C VAL A 25 4.39 3.09 -11.11
N HIS A 26 3.94 3.72 -10.02
CA HIS A 26 2.58 3.60 -9.50
C HIS A 26 2.17 2.13 -9.27
N GLU A 27 3.05 1.33 -8.67
CA GLU A 27 2.81 -0.08 -8.36
C GLU A 27 2.60 -0.29 -6.86
N ILE A 28 1.79 -1.29 -6.49
CA ILE A 28 1.76 -1.88 -5.15
C ILE A 28 2.30 -3.29 -5.23
N ARG A 29 3.21 -3.61 -4.30
CA ARG A 29 3.73 -4.95 -4.05
C ARG A 29 3.22 -5.44 -2.71
N VAL A 30 2.64 -6.63 -2.68
CA VAL A 30 2.12 -7.24 -1.46
C VAL A 30 3.04 -8.36 -1.03
N PHE A 31 3.40 -8.35 0.26
CA PHE A 31 4.22 -9.37 0.89
C PHE A 31 3.45 -10.06 2.01
N ARG A 32 3.57 -11.38 2.06
CA ARG A 32 3.06 -12.26 3.12
C ARG A 32 4.26 -12.94 3.79
N GLU A 33 4.41 -12.78 5.11
CA GLU A 33 5.55 -13.33 5.86
C GLU A 33 6.92 -12.93 5.28
N GLY A 34 6.99 -11.75 4.65
CA GLY A 34 8.19 -11.24 3.99
C GLY A 34 8.44 -11.77 2.58
N GLN A 35 7.61 -12.67 2.06
CA GLN A 35 7.64 -13.12 0.67
C GLN A 35 6.70 -12.29 -0.19
N GLU A 36 7.15 -11.79 -1.34
CA GLU A 36 6.28 -11.14 -2.33
C GLU A 36 5.29 -12.18 -2.87
N VAL A 37 4.00 -11.89 -2.77
CA VAL A 37 2.92 -12.78 -3.22
C VAL A 37 2.11 -12.17 -4.36
N ASP A 38 2.14 -10.84 -4.52
CA ASP A 38 1.40 -10.16 -5.58
C ASP A 38 2.03 -8.80 -5.94
N VAL A 39 1.92 -8.41 -7.21
CA VAL A 39 2.37 -7.11 -7.74
C VAL A 39 1.40 -6.63 -8.81
N HIS A 40 0.91 -5.40 -8.68
CA HIS A 40 0.01 -4.79 -9.65
C HIS A 40 0.06 -3.27 -9.59
N ASN A 41 -0.56 -2.62 -10.59
CA ASN A 41 -0.71 -1.17 -10.61
C ASN A 41 -1.61 -0.71 -9.47
N ALA A 42 -1.15 0.27 -8.70
CA ALA A 42 -1.95 0.90 -7.66
C ALA A 42 -3.26 1.44 -8.26
N PRO A 43 -4.39 1.31 -7.55
CA PRO A 43 -5.64 1.89 -8.03
C PRO A 43 -5.51 3.41 -8.04
N SER A 44 -6.03 4.07 -9.08
CA SER A 44 -5.99 5.54 -9.21
C SER A 44 -6.66 6.27 -8.04
N THR A 45 -7.56 5.58 -7.33
CA THR A 45 -8.27 6.08 -6.15
C THR A 45 -7.53 5.84 -4.84
N LEU A 46 -6.31 5.27 -4.85
CA LEU A 46 -5.57 4.85 -3.64
C LEU A 46 -5.40 5.99 -2.64
N PHE A 47 -5.02 7.18 -3.11
CA PHE A 47 -4.75 8.35 -2.26
C PHE A 47 -5.90 9.38 -2.26
N GLY A 48 -7.07 9.01 -2.80
CA GLY A 48 -8.21 9.91 -2.97
C GLY A 48 -8.08 10.86 -4.17
N ASP A 49 -9.22 11.42 -4.58
CA ASP A 49 -9.36 12.40 -5.69
C ASP A 49 -8.93 13.82 -5.27
N GLU A 50 -8.17 13.96 -4.19
CA GLU A 50 -7.64 15.26 -3.78
C GLU A 50 -6.50 15.65 -4.73
N GLU A 51 -6.89 16.16 -5.89
CA GLU A 51 -6.00 16.84 -6.83
C GLU A 51 -5.07 17.80 -6.07
N ASN A 52 -3.77 17.55 -6.16
CA ASN A 52 -2.73 18.55 -5.90
C ASN A 52 -2.66 19.15 -4.48
N ALA A 53 -2.59 18.34 -3.43
CA ALA A 53 -1.99 18.81 -2.18
C ALA A 53 -0.45 18.70 -2.29
N GLY A 54 0.17 19.64 -3.03
CA GLY A 54 1.61 19.76 -3.24
C GLY A 54 2.41 20.12 -1.98
N SER A 55 2.33 19.28 -0.94
CA SER A 55 3.07 19.45 0.30
C SER A 55 3.89 18.20 0.58
N LYS A 56 5.21 18.37 0.73
CA LYS A 56 6.13 17.31 1.17
C LYS A 56 6.16 17.27 2.70
N ASN A 57 5.00 17.27 3.37
CA ASN A 57 4.95 17.30 4.83
C ASN A 57 4.84 15.87 5.40
N THR A 58 5.27 15.70 6.63
CA THR A 58 5.15 14.44 7.39
C THR A 58 3.69 13.98 7.55
N ALA A 59 2.73 14.90 7.45
CA ALA A 59 1.31 14.61 7.43
C ALA A 59 0.90 13.84 6.16
N ASP A 60 1.43 14.25 5.00
CA ASP A 60 1.18 13.60 3.71
C ASP A 60 1.77 12.19 3.68
N HIS A 61 2.96 12.00 4.26
CA HIS A 61 3.55 10.67 4.38
C HIS A 61 2.69 9.72 5.22
N ARG A 62 2.20 10.17 6.38
CA ARG A 62 1.31 9.35 7.21
C ARG A 62 -0.04 9.07 6.54
N ALA A 63 -0.56 10.02 5.76
CA ALA A 63 -1.78 9.82 4.98
C ALA A 63 -1.57 8.74 3.91
N MET A 64 -0.43 8.78 3.20
CA MET A 64 -0.06 7.73 2.25
C MET A 64 0.11 6.36 2.92
N GLU A 65 0.80 6.28 4.06
CA GLU A 65 0.92 5.02 4.81
C GLU A 65 -0.46 4.48 5.23
N ALA A 66 -1.37 5.35 5.68
CA ALA A 66 -2.73 4.96 6.06
C ALA A 66 -3.55 4.45 4.86
N ALA A 67 -3.41 5.08 3.69
CA ALA A 67 -4.03 4.65 2.44
C ALA A 67 -3.51 3.28 1.99
N VAL A 68 -2.19 3.08 1.99
CA VAL A 68 -1.55 1.79 1.66
C VAL A 68 -1.97 0.71 2.65
N LEU A 69 -2.11 1.03 3.94
CA LEU A 69 -2.61 0.10 4.94
C LEU A 69 -4.09 -0.26 4.72
N ALA A 70 -4.93 0.71 4.39
CA ALA A 70 -6.35 0.47 4.10
C ALA A 70 -6.51 -0.41 2.85
N TYR A 71 -5.72 -0.14 1.82
CA TYR A 71 -5.60 -0.99 0.63
C TYR A 71 -5.20 -2.43 1.02
N LEU A 72 -4.14 -2.61 1.82
CA LEU A 72 -3.65 -3.93 2.22
C LEU A 72 -4.72 -4.76 2.94
N LYS A 73 -5.46 -4.14 3.88
CA LYS A 73 -6.55 -4.82 4.61
C LYS A 73 -7.65 -5.30 3.66
N ARG A 74 -7.98 -4.48 2.67
CA ARG A 74 -8.98 -4.80 1.65
C ARG A 74 -8.49 -5.94 0.75
N PHE A 75 -7.25 -5.86 0.25
CA PHE A 75 -6.61 -6.92 -0.52
C PHE A 75 -6.65 -8.26 0.22
N VAL A 76 -6.24 -8.28 1.49
CA VAL A 76 -6.26 -9.51 2.29
C VAL A 76 -7.68 -10.03 2.46
N THR A 77 -8.68 -9.16 2.66
CA THR A 77 -10.09 -9.60 2.75
C THR A 77 -10.59 -10.19 1.43
N GLU A 78 -10.20 -9.63 0.29
CA GLU A 78 -10.60 -10.11 -1.04
C GLU A 78 -9.88 -11.41 -1.42
N HIS A 79 -8.60 -11.57 -1.08
CA HIS A 79 -7.78 -12.73 -1.43
C HIS A 79 -7.81 -13.89 -0.42
N ASP A 80 -8.13 -13.65 0.85
CA ASP A 80 -8.34 -14.72 1.84
C ASP A 80 -9.74 -15.34 1.69
N ALA A 81 -10.68 -14.64 1.07
CA ALA A 81 -12.02 -15.13 0.77
C ALA A 81 -12.11 -16.06 -0.46
N GLU A 82 -11.00 -16.31 -1.18
CA GLU A 82 -10.94 -17.37 -2.19
C GLU A 82 -10.62 -18.72 -1.52
N GLU A 83 -11.69 -19.44 -1.15
CA GLU A 83 -11.68 -20.86 -0.75
C GLU A 83 -11.39 -21.83 -1.90
#